data_AF-A0A0Q0M059-F1
#
_entry.id   AF-A0A0Q0M059-F1
#
_cell.length_a   1.000
_cell.length_b   1.000
_cell.length_c   1.000
_cell.angle_alpha   90.00
_cell.angle_beta   90.00
_cell.angle_gamma   90.00
#
_symmetry.space_group_name_H-M   'P 1'
#
loop_
_entity.id
_entity.type
_entity.pdbx_description
1 polymer ?
#
loop_
_entity_poly.entity_id
_entity_poly.type
_entity_poly.pdbx_seq_one_letter_code
_entity_poly.pdbx_strand_id
1 'polypeptide(L)'
;MGLLLLVFSWIYYIYHDYKLNNTYQILVLSNFLGVLFVAQSSLAICFVLLAIFMFIIYKVSVKTFFYTLIISSLGLFGTDFLIYHYPEARMSKLFNILSNIGFLELLLRDASFNYRVSSLIFPYQGFVKNIFMPGGFTSFELMAQDLMFNSHGLFWYGEHAKIMSFIGAFIYELGFVGFIFLMCYFFCIHNKFQRYRSALESLFLFLLLNMAVPIASPIIAFLLSFILYRRNDWLCF
;
A
#
# COMPACT_ATOMS: atom_id res chain seq x y z
N MET A 1 11.84 6.22 -8.42
CA MET A 1 12.04 7.63 -8.03
C MET A 1 11.08 8.07 -6.92
N GLY A 2 9.76 8.04 -7.11
CA GLY A 2 8.80 8.53 -6.10
C GLY A 2 8.89 7.88 -4.71
N LEU A 3 9.00 6.54 -4.64
CA LEU A 3 9.18 5.82 -3.38
C LEU A 3 10.41 6.29 -2.58
N LEU A 4 11.52 6.58 -3.28
CA LEU A 4 12.77 7.00 -2.66
C LEU A 4 12.63 8.39 -2.02
N LEU A 5 11.96 9.33 -2.69
CA LEU A 5 11.65 10.66 -2.14
C LEU A 5 10.74 10.56 -0.90
N LEU A 6 9.78 9.64 -0.91
CA LEU A 6 8.92 9.37 0.25
C LEU A 6 9.70 8.78 1.42
N VAL A 7 10.60 7.82 1.15
CA VAL A 7 11.45 7.23 2.18
C VAL A 7 12.40 8.27 2.79
N PHE A 8 13.02 9.14 1.98
CA PHE A 8 13.83 10.24 2.53
C PHE A 8 13.02 11.21 3.36
N SER A 9 11.81 11.54 2.92
CA SER A 9 10.90 12.37 3.72
C SER A 9 10.60 11.72 5.08
N TRP A 10 10.35 10.41 5.09
CA TRP A 10 10.11 9.67 6.32
C TRP A 10 11.35 9.62 7.22
N ILE A 11 12.54 9.41 6.65
CA ILE A 11 13.81 9.44 7.40
C ILE A 11 14.02 10.79 8.08
N TYR A 12 13.72 11.92 7.41
CA TYR A 12 13.78 13.24 8.05
C TYR A 12 12.85 13.35 9.25
N TYR A 13 11.63 12.79 9.15
CA TYR A 13 10.70 12.75 10.29
C TYR A 13 11.21 11.89 11.45
N ILE A 14 11.75 10.70 11.14
CA ILE A 14 12.30 9.77 12.14
C ILE A 14 13.51 10.40 12.85
N TYR A 15 14.43 11.04 12.11
CA TYR A 15 15.65 11.66 12.66
C TYR A 15 15.35 12.80 13.64
N HIS A 16 14.29 13.57 13.40
CA HIS A 16 13.94 14.74 14.22
C HIS A 16 12.79 14.49 15.22
N ASP A 17 12.52 13.24 15.61
CA ASP A 17 11.42 12.89 16.52
C ASP A 17 10.06 13.51 16.11
N TYR A 18 9.80 13.58 14.79
CA TYR A 18 8.62 14.20 14.18
C TYR A 18 8.45 15.71 14.43
N LYS A 19 9.48 16.40 14.93
CA LYS A 19 9.52 17.86 15.10
C LYS A 19 10.50 18.49 14.11
N LEU A 20 10.03 18.73 12.89
CA LEU A 20 10.86 19.30 11.83
C LEU A 20 11.04 20.81 11.97
N ASN A 21 12.29 21.28 11.81
CA ASN A 21 12.59 22.70 11.61
C ASN A 21 12.14 23.18 10.20
N ASN A 22 11.94 24.49 10.01
CA ASN A 22 11.38 25.07 8.78
C ASN A 22 12.14 24.64 7.51
N THR A 23 13.47 24.52 7.57
CA THR A 23 14.29 24.07 6.44
C THR A 23 13.96 22.64 6.01
N TYR A 24 13.80 21.72 6.97
CA TYR A 24 13.46 20.33 6.68
C TYR A 24 12.01 20.17 6.25
N GLN A 25 11.11 21.02 6.73
CA GLN A 25 9.73 21.08 6.22
C GLN A 25 9.70 21.44 4.74
N ILE A 26 10.51 22.41 4.30
CA ILE A 26 10.64 22.78 2.88
C ILE A 26 11.17 21.60 2.06
N LEU A 27 12.17 20.86 2.56
CA LEU A 27 12.71 19.68 1.88
C LEU A 27 11.69 18.53 1.76
N VAL A 28 10.91 18.29 2.81
CA VAL A 28 9.81 17.31 2.78
C VAL A 28 8.74 17.75 1.78
N LEU A 29 8.38 19.04 1.77
CA LEU A 29 7.41 19.59 0.83
C LEU A 29 7.90 19.44 -0.62
N SER A 30 9.17 19.74 -0.90
CA SER A 30 9.75 19.58 -2.24
C SER A 30 9.77 18.13 -2.68
N ASN A 31 10.02 17.18 -1.76
CA ASN A 31 9.95 15.76 -2.06
C ASN A 31 8.52 15.34 -2.42
N PHE A 32 7.52 15.86 -1.70
CA PHE A 32 6.11 15.59 -1.98
C PHE A 32 5.66 16.16 -3.33
N LEU A 33 6.08 17.38 -3.64
CA LEU A 33 5.85 17.99 -4.96
C LEU A 33 6.56 17.19 -6.06
N GLY A 34 7.79 16.74 -5.81
CA GLY A 34 8.52 15.86 -6.72
C GLY A 34 7.78 14.55 -6.98
N VAL A 35 7.14 13.97 -5.96
CA VAL A 35 6.30 12.79 -6.13
C VAL A 35 5.10 13.06 -7.05
N LEU A 36 4.40 14.18 -6.85
CA LEU A 36 3.20 14.50 -7.64
C LEU A 36 3.53 14.90 -9.09
N PHE A 37 4.55 15.72 -9.29
CA PHE A 37 4.86 16.31 -10.60
C PHE A 37 5.91 15.53 -11.40
N VAL A 38 6.89 14.92 -10.74
CA VAL A 38 8.05 14.29 -11.42
C VAL A 38 7.89 12.78 -11.50
N ALA A 39 7.39 12.14 -10.45
CA ALA A 39 7.54 10.69 -10.32
C ALA A 39 6.64 9.86 -11.25
N GLN A 40 5.56 10.43 -11.83
CA GLN A 40 4.60 9.73 -12.71
C GLN A 40 4.34 8.26 -12.33
N SER A 41 4.26 7.97 -11.03
CA SER A 41 4.28 6.59 -10.52
C SER A 41 3.02 6.34 -9.71
N SER A 42 2.20 5.42 -10.19
CA SER A 42 1.00 4.91 -9.52
C SER A 42 1.28 4.46 -8.09
N LEU A 43 2.47 3.91 -7.81
CA LEU A 43 2.88 3.48 -6.48
C LEU A 43 3.05 4.65 -5.49
N ALA A 44 3.61 5.76 -5.95
CA ALA A 44 3.84 6.90 -5.08
C ALA A 44 2.51 7.56 -4.69
N ILE A 45 1.55 7.61 -5.63
CA ILE A 45 0.17 8.08 -5.36
C ILE A 45 -0.54 7.13 -4.38
N CYS A 46 -0.45 5.81 -4.59
CA CYS A 46 -1.03 4.83 -3.65
C CYS A 46 -0.46 4.99 -2.24
N PHE A 47 0.85 5.24 -2.12
CA PHE A 47 1.50 5.47 -0.85
C PHE A 47 1.05 6.77 -0.17
N VAL A 48 0.92 7.86 -0.93
CA VAL A 48 0.38 9.12 -0.43
C VAL A 48 -1.06 8.94 0.05
N LEU A 49 -1.90 8.24 -0.71
CA LEU A 49 -3.27 7.92 -0.31
C LEU A 49 -3.32 7.10 0.98
N LEU A 50 -2.44 6.10 1.12
CA LEU A 50 -2.34 5.30 2.33
C LEU A 50 -1.85 6.11 3.53
N ALA A 51 -0.87 7.01 3.33
CA ALA A 51 -0.39 7.91 4.37
C ALA A 51 -1.49 8.89 4.82
N ILE A 52 -2.26 9.45 3.88
CA ILE A 52 -3.43 10.27 4.17
C ILE A 52 -4.47 9.46 4.96
N PHE A 53 -4.76 8.23 4.52
CA PHE A 53 -5.70 7.35 5.22
C PHE A 53 -5.25 7.06 6.66
N MET A 54 -3.97 6.79 6.89
CA MET A 54 -3.40 6.62 8.23
C MET A 54 -3.47 7.89 9.07
N PHE A 55 -3.19 9.04 8.47
CA PHE A 55 -3.32 10.33 9.14
C PHE A 55 -4.78 10.62 9.54
N ILE A 56 -5.73 10.29 8.68
CA ILE A 56 -7.16 10.38 8.96
C ILE A 56 -7.49 9.48 10.16
N ILE A 57 -7.12 8.20 10.15
CA ILE A 57 -7.36 7.29 11.29
C ILE A 57 -6.76 7.85 12.58
N TYR A 58 -5.56 8.41 12.50
CA TYR A 58 -4.85 8.94 13.66
C TYR A 58 -5.52 10.19 14.25
N LYS A 59 -5.98 11.11 13.40
CA LYS A 59 -6.45 12.44 13.84
C LYS A 59 -7.97 12.55 13.97
N VAL A 60 -8.72 11.73 13.24
CA VAL A 60 -10.18 11.78 13.22
C VAL A 60 -10.71 11.02 14.42
N SER A 61 -11.42 11.73 15.29
CA SER A 61 -12.15 11.11 16.39
C SER A 61 -13.21 10.12 15.85
N VAL A 62 -13.51 9.07 16.61
CA VAL A 62 -14.54 8.08 16.23
C VAL A 62 -15.87 8.76 15.86
N LYS A 63 -16.22 9.86 16.56
CA LYS A 63 -17.43 10.65 16.26
C LYS A 63 -17.39 11.28 14.87
N THR A 64 -16.28 11.93 14.52
CA THR A 64 -16.10 12.54 13.19
C THR A 64 -16.10 11.50 12.06
N PHE A 65 -15.57 10.29 12.30
CA PHE A 65 -15.64 9.20 11.34
C PHE A 65 -17.08 8.74 11.10
N PHE A 66 -17.89 8.60 12.16
CA PHE A 66 -19.32 8.27 12.02
C PHE A 66 -20.09 9.37 11.29
N TYR A 67 -19.84 10.65 11.55
CA TYR A 67 -20.47 11.75 10.81
C TYR A 67 -20.10 11.71 9.32
N THR A 68 -18.83 11.48 8.97
CA THR A 68 -18.44 11.37 7.55
C THR A 68 -19.09 10.17 6.87
N LEU A 69 -19.25 9.05 7.57
CA LEU A 69 -19.88 7.86 7.03
C LEU A 69 -21.38 8.12 6.77
N ILE A 70 -22.08 8.73 7.73
CA ILE A 70 -23.49 9.11 7.59
C ILE A 70 -23.68 10.08 6.41
N ILE A 71 -22.85 11.12 6.31
CA ILE A 71 -22.92 12.10 5.21
C ILE A 71 -22.65 11.42 3.86
N SER A 72 -21.69 10.51 3.78
CA SER A 72 -21.40 9.76 2.55
C SER A 72 -22.56 8.85 2.14
N SER A 73 -23.19 8.16 3.10
CA SER A 73 -24.38 7.33 2.82
C SER A 73 -25.59 8.15 2.39
N LEU A 74 -25.79 9.33 2.99
CA LEU A 74 -26.85 10.26 2.58
C LEU A 74 -26.57 10.83 1.18
N GLY A 75 -25.29 11.06 0.85
CA GLY A 75 -24.87 11.47 -0.49
C GLY A 75 -25.21 10.42 -1.55
N LEU A 76 -24.93 9.15 -1.28
CA LEU A 76 -25.27 8.03 -2.19
C LEU A 76 -26.79 7.89 -2.37
N PHE A 77 -27.56 7.94 -1.28
CA PHE A 77 -29.02 7.95 -1.35
C PHE A 77 -29.56 9.16 -2.14
N GLY A 78 -28.95 10.33 -1.95
CA GLY A 78 -29.29 11.54 -2.68
C GLY A 78 -29.02 11.43 -4.18
N THR A 79 -27.92 10.77 -4.57
CA THR A 79 -27.62 10.53 -5.99
C THR A 79 -28.59 9.55 -6.61
N ASP A 80 -28.97 8.48 -5.90
CA ASP A 80 -29.96 7.51 -6.41
C ASP A 80 -31.35 8.14 -6.56
N PHE A 81 -31.73 9.01 -5.62
CA PHE A 81 -32.97 9.80 -5.70
C PHE A 81 -32.99 10.75 -6.90
N LEU A 82 -31.87 11.44 -7.18
CA LEU A 82 -31.75 12.34 -8.32
C LEU A 82 -31.78 11.59 -9.66
N ILE A 83 -31.19 10.40 -9.74
CA ILE A 83 -31.24 9.55 -10.94
C ILE A 83 -32.68 9.08 -11.21
N TYR A 84 -33.41 8.70 -10.16
CA TYR A 84 -34.80 8.21 -10.28
C TYR A 84 -35.78 9.31 -10.71
N HIS A 85 -35.67 10.53 -10.16
CA HIS A 85 -36.61 11.61 -10.47
C HIS A 85 -36.21 12.51 -11.63
N TYR A 86 -34.92 12.62 -11.96
CA TYR A 86 -34.43 13.51 -13.03
C TYR A 86 -33.44 12.79 -13.97
N PRO A 87 -33.89 11.81 -14.77
CA PRO A 87 -33.04 11.00 -15.64
C PRO A 87 -32.39 11.80 -16.79
N GLU A 88 -32.97 12.93 -17.19
CA GLU A 88 -32.43 13.78 -18.27
C GLU A 88 -31.39 14.82 -17.81
N ALA A 89 -31.18 14.97 -16.51
CA ALA A 89 -30.19 15.89 -15.98
C ALA A 89 -28.77 15.45 -16.38
N ARG A 90 -27.90 16.41 -16.75
CA ARG A 90 -26.49 16.08 -17.12
C ARG A 90 -25.76 15.34 -15.99
N MET A 91 -26.07 15.68 -14.73
CA MET A 91 -25.48 15.04 -13.56
C MET A 91 -25.92 13.58 -13.40
N SER A 92 -27.18 13.23 -13.67
CA SER A 92 -27.64 11.84 -13.63
C SER A 92 -27.06 11.01 -14.77
N LYS A 93 -26.86 11.59 -15.96
CA LYS A 93 -26.15 10.93 -17.07
C LYS A 93 -24.67 10.68 -16.74
N LEU A 94 -23.97 11.65 -16.15
CA LEU A 94 -22.58 11.47 -15.72
C LEU A 94 -22.44 10.41 -14.62
N PHE A 95 -23.35 10.43 -13.63
CA PHE A 95 -23.38 9.39 -12.60
C PHE A 95 -23.73 8.01 -13.16
N ASN A 96 -24.66 7.91 -14.11
CA ASN A 96 -24.99 6.65 -14.77
C ASN A 96 -23.82 6.08 -15.58
N ILE A 97 -23.01 6.93 -16.24
CA ILE A 97 -21.78 6.47 -16.90
C ILE A 97 -20.77 5.96 -15.87
N LEU A 98 -20.63 6.67 -14.74
CA LEU A 98 -19.70 6.28 -13.66
C LEU A 98 -20.15 5.02 -12.92
N SER A 99 -21.46 4.83 -12.72
CA SER A 99 -22.04 3.68 -12.03
C SER A 99 -22.08 2.43 -12.92
N ASN A 100 -22.34 2.60 -14.22
CA ASN A 100 -22.38 1.48 -15.17
C ASN A 100 -20.99 0.88 -15.42
N ILE A 101 -19.95 1.71 -15.48
CA ILE A 101 -18.57 1.22 -15.59
C ILE A 101 -18.10 0.76 -14.20
N GLY A 102 -18.58 1.38 -13.12
CA GLY A 102 -18.08 1.11 -11.77
C GLY A 102 -16.67 1.67 -11.57
N PHE A 103 -16.45 2.39 -10.47
CA PHE A 103 -15.14 2.96 -10.15
C PHE A 103 -14.04 1.89 -10.07
N LEU A 104 -14.39 0.69 -9.59
CA LEU A 104 -13.46 -0.42 -9.46
C LEU A 104 -13.01 -0.97 -10.82
N GLU A 105 -13.93 -1.12 -11.79
CA GLU A 105 -13.60 -1.61 -13.13
C GLU A 105 -12.74 -0.59 -13.89
N LEU A 106 -13.03 0.70 -13.71
CA LEU A 106 -12.22 1.78 -14.27
C LEU A 106 -10.77 1.75 -13.77
N LEU A 107 -10.57 1.46 -12.48
CA LEU A 107 -9.23 1.30 -11.90
C LEU A 107 -8.53 0.01 -12.39
N LEU A 108 -9.26 -1.10 -12.49
CA LEU A 108 -8.69 -2.38 -12.97
C LEU A 108 -8.37 -2.37 -14.47
N ARG A 109 -8.96 -1.45 -15.23
CA ARG A 109 -8.64 -1.23 -16.65
C ARG A 109 -7.30 -0.51 -16.85
N ASP A 110 -6.79 0.19 -15.85
CA ASP A 110 -5.43 0.73 -15.88
C ASP A 110 -4.42 -0.41 -15.73
N ALA A 111 -3.74 -0.70 -16.83
CA ALA A 111 -2.62 -1.63 -16.95
C ALA A 111 -1.60 -1.53 -15.80
N SER A 112 -1.17 -0.32 -15.45
CA SER A 112 -0.17 -0.07 -14.40
C SER A 112 -0.72 -0.46 -13.04
N PHE A 113 -1.95 -0.04 -12.73
CA PHE A 113 -2.60 -0.34 -11.46
C PHE A 113 -2.85 -1.84 -11.31
N ASN A 114 -3.38 -2.47 -12.36
CA ASN A 114 -3.67 -3.89 -12.43
C ASN A 114 -2.44 -4.76 -12.14
N TYR A 115 -1.31 -4.46 -12.79
CA TYR A 115 -0.05 -5.18 -12.56
C TYR A 115 0.45 -5.06 -11.11
N ARG A 116 0.24 -3.90 -10.48
CA ARG A 116 0.64 -3.70 -9.08
C ARG A 116 -0.26 -4.43 -8.10
N VAL A 117 -1.57 -4.40 -8.32
CA VAL A 117 -2.54 -5.08 -7.47
C VAL A 117 -2.38 -6.60 -7.57
N SER A 118 -2.22 -7.15 -8.78
CA SER A 118 -1.95 -8.58 -8.98
C SER A 118 -0.65 -9.02 -8.28
N SER A 119 0.41 -8.22 -8.36
CA SER A 119 1.67 -8.48 -7.65
C SER A 119 1.56 -8.44 -6.12
N LEU A 120 0.50 -7.82 -5.58
CA LEU A 120 0.17 -7.81 -4.16
C LEU A 120 -0.70 -9.01 -3.80
N ILE A 121 -1.73 -9.33 -4.59
CA ILE A 121 -2.75 -10.33 -4.25
C ILE A 121 -2.31 -11.77 -4.57
N PHE A 122 -1.73 -12.00 -5.74
CA PHE A 122 -1.40 -13.36 -6.20
C PHE A 122 -0.47 -14.14 -5.27
N PRO A 123 0.56 -13.55 -4.64
CA PRO A 123 1.40 -14.28 -3.70
C PRO A 123 0.62 -14.86 -2.51
N TYR A 124 -0.36 -14.13 -1.98
CA TYR A 124 -1.20 -14.62 -0.88
C TYR A 124 -2.15 -15.72 -1.35
N GLN A 125 -2.74 -15.57 -2.53
CA GLN A 125 -3.59 -16.62 -3.10
C GLN A 125 -2.79 -17.90 -3.40
N GLY A 126 -1.59 -17.76 -3.96
CA GLY A 126 -0.67 -18.85 -4.19
C GLY A 126 -0.23 -19.54 -2.90
N PHE A 127 0.02 -18.78 -1.83
CA PHE A 127 0.34 -19.33 -0.50
C PHE A 127 -0.79 -20.19 0.06
N VAL A 128 -2.05 -19.75 -0.08
CA VAL A 128 -3.23 -20.54 0.32
C VAL A 128 -3.38 -21.78 -0.58
N LYS A 129 -3.19 -21.64 -1.89
CA LYS A 129 -3.28 -22.76 -2.84
C LYS A 129 -2.19 -23.81 -2.62
N ASN A 130 -1.02 -23.40 -2.16
CA ASN A 130 0.08 -24.28 -1.78
C ASN A 130 -0.06 -24.85 -0.35
N ILE A 131 -1.19 -24.65 0.34
CA ILE A 131 -1.43 -25.13 1.72
C ILE A 131 -0.29 -24.68 2.65
N PHE A 132 0.11 -23.41 2.54
CA PHE A 132 1.18 -22.80 3.33
C PHE A 132 2.60 -23.36 3.08
N MET A 133 2.78 -24.24 2.10
CA MET A 133 4.09 -24.76 1.71
C MET A 133 4.84 -23.74 0.84
N PRO A 134 6.19 -23.75 0.88
CA PRO A 134 7.01 -22.88 0.04
C PRO A 134 6.79 -23.19 -1.45
N GLY A 135 6.44 -22.17 -2.23
CA GLY A 135 6.31 -22.30 -3.69
C GLY A 135 7.67 -22.30 -4.40
N GLY A 136 8.69 -21.66 -3.84
CA GLY A 136 9.99 -21.47 -4.50
C GLY A 136 9.98 -20.39 -5.60
N PHE A 137 11.18 -19.94 -5.98
CA PHE A 137 11.38 -18.77 -6.86
C PHE A 137 10.88 -18.95 -8.31
N THR A 138 10.88 -20.17 -8.83
CA THR A 138 10.58 -20.45 -10.25
C THR A 138 9.11 -20.79 -10.50
N SER A 139 8.35 -21.15 -9.46
CA SER A 139 6.96 -21.61 -9.64
C SER A 139 5.95 -20.47 -9.72
N PHE A 140 6.33 -19.25 -9.32
CA PHE A 140 5.40 -18.14 -9.21
C PHE A 140 4.76 -17.77 -10.56
N GLU A 141 5.53 -17.83 -11.65
CA GLU A 141 5.03 -17.47 -12.98
C GLU A 141 3.85 -18.38 -13.40
N LEU A 142 4.01 -19.70 -13.25
CA LEU A 142 2.95 -20.68 -13.54
C LEU A 142 1.74 -20.48 -12.61
N MET A 143 2.01 -20.21 -11.33
CA MET A 143 0.96 -19.94 -10.35
C MET A 143 0.16 -18.69 -10.70
N ALA A 144 0.84 -17.61 -11.09
CA ALA A 144 0.20 -16.36 -11.44
C ALA A 144 -0.62 -16.46 -12.73
N GLN A 145 -0.18 -17.24 -13.72
CA GLN A 145 -0.96 -17.53 -14.92
C GLN A 145 -2.26 -18.29 -14.59
N ASP A 146 -2.20 -19.29 -13.72
CA ASP A 146 -3.38 -20.02 -13.27
C ASP A 146 -4.34 -19.12 -12.47
N LEU A 147 -3.83 -18.30 -11.55
CA LEU A 147 -4.63 -17.34 -10.79
C LEU A 147 -5.25 -16.27 -11.68
N MET A 148 -4.54 -15.82 -12.71
CA MET A 148 -5.07 -14.90 -13.71
C MET A 148 -6.25 -15.53 -14.46
N PHE A 149 -6.13 -16.78 -14.91
CA PHE A 149 -7.22 -17.49 -15.57
C PHE A 149 -8.46 -17.61 -14.66
N ASN A 150 -8.23 -17.91 -13.38
CA ASN A 150 -9.29 -18.01 -12.36
C ASN A 150 -9.87 -16.65 -11.95
N SER A 151 -9.23 -15.53 -12.32
CA SER A 151 -9.69 -14.18 -11.96
C SER A 151 -10.73 -13.59 -12.92
N HIS A 152 -11.25 -14.38 -13.87
CA HIS A 152 -12.29 -13.97 -14.82
C HIS A 152 -11.98 -12.65 -15.58
N GLY A 153 -10.70 -12.39 -15.86
CA GLY A 153 -10.27 -11.19 -16.59
C GLY A 153 -9.99 -9.95 -15.73
N LEU A 154 -10.09 -10.04 -14.41
CA LEU A 154 -9.78 -8.91 -13.51
C LEU A 154 -8.29 -8.54 -13.52
N PHE A 155 -7.39 -9.51 -13.72
CA PHE A 155 -5.94 -9.28 -13.70
C PHE A 155 -5.26 -9.58 -15.05
N TRP A 156 -5.75 -8.99 -16.13
CA TRP A 156 -5.37 -9.33 -17.50
C TRP A 156 -4.02 -8.76 -17.98
N TYR A 157 -3.42 -7.82 -17.24
CA TYR A 157 -2.26 -7.05 -17.73
C TYR A 157 -0.96 -7.35 -16.98
N GLY A 158 0.08 -7.66 -17.75
CA GLY A 158 1.48 -7.72 -17.34
C GLY A 158 2.06 -9.13 -17.27
N GLU A 159 3.36 -9.24 -17.48
CA GLU A 159 4.09 -10.50 -17.28
C GLU A 159 4.32 -10.73 -15.78
N HIS A 160 3.57 -11.67 -15.21
CA HIS A 160 3.66 -12.03 -13.79
C HIS A 160 4.88 -12.92 -13.48
N ALA A 161 6.01 -12.68 -14.14
CA ALA A 161 7.22 -13.48 -13.97
C ALA A 161 7.85 -13.33 -12.57
N LYS A 162 7.58 -12.22 -11.86
CA LYS A 162 8.19 -11.93 -10.55
C LYS A 162 7.23 -11.25 -9.59
N ILE A 163 7.34 -11.60 -8.32
CA ILE A 163 6.63 -10.96 -7.22
C ILE A 163 7.29 -9.61 -6.92
N MET A 164 6.52 -8.54 -7.01
CA MET A 164 7.00 -7.18 -6.74
C MET A 164 6.76 -6.75 -5.29
N SER A 165 5.93 -7.48 -4.52
CA SER A 165 5.72 -7.20 -3.08
C SER A 165 6.78 -7.89 -2.24
N PHE A 166 7.46 -7.15 -1.35
CA PHE A 166 8.46 -7.73 -0.45
C PHE A 166 7.83 -8.81 0.42
N ILE A 167 6.75 -8.46 1.12
CA ILE A 167 6.05 -9.41 2.02
C ILE A 167 5.43 -10.55 1.22
N GLY A 168 4.78 -10.25 0.09
CA GLY A 168 4.18 -11.27 -0.75
C GLY A 168 5.20 -12.31 -1.22
N ALA A 169 6.41 -11.87 -1.57
CA ALA A 169 7.46 -12.76 -2.01
C ALA A 169 7.97 -13.68 -0.89
N PHE A 170 8.22 -13.14 0.32
CA PHE A 170 8.57 -13.98 1.48
C PHE A 170 7.49 -15.01 1.78
N ILE A 171 6.21 -14.62 1.74
CA ILE A 171 5.08 -15.51 2.04
C ILE A 171 4.94 -16.61 0.99
N TYR A 172 5.02 -16.28 -0.30
CA TYR A 172 4.86 -17.27 -1.36
C TYR A 172 6.10 -18.17 -1.52
N GLU A 173 7.29 -17.58 -1.59
CA GLU A 173 8.52 -18.31 -1.91
C GLU A 173 8.96 -19.20 -0.77
N LEU A 174 8.86 -18.72 0.49
CA LEU A 174 9.30 -19.44 1.69
C LEU A 174 8.13 -20.07 2.47
N GLY A 175 6.88 -19.79 2.12
CA GLY A 175 5.71 -20.37 2.78
C GLY A 175 5.65 -20.02 4.26
N PHE A 176 5.33 -21.02 5.08
CA PHE A 176 5.27 -20.90 6.54
C PHE A 176 6.57 -20.38 7.16
N VAL A 177 7.72 -20.73 6.60
CA VAL A 177 9.03 -20.22 7.07
C VAL A 177 9.14 -18.71 6.86
N GLY A 178 8.65 -18.23 5.71
CA GLY A 178 8.58 -16.81 5.41
C GLY A 178 7.68 -16.05 6.39
N PHE A 179 6.56 -16.64 6.78
CA PHE A 179 5.68 -16.07 7.80
C PHE A 179 6.38 -15.92 9.17
N ILE A 180 7.11 -16.96 9.62
CA ILE A 180 7.90 -16.88 10.85
C ILE A 180 8.95 -15.77 10.74
N PHE A 181 9.67 -15.69 9.62
CA PHE A 181 10.67 -14.65 9.39
C PHE A 181 10.06 -13.25 9.48
N LEU A 182 8.89 -13.02 8.87
CA LEU A 182 8.19 -11.74 8.93
C LEU A 182 7.72 -11.39 10.35
N MET A 183 7.32 -12.39 11.14
CA MET A 183 6.98 -12.18 12.55
C MET A 183 8.21 -11.79 13.37
N CYS A 184 9.33 -12.51 13.21
CA CYS A 184 10.61 -12.15 13.86
C CYS A 184 11.05 -10.74 13.46
N TYR A 185 10.92 -10.40 12.18
CA TYR A 185 11.20 -9.07 11.65
C TYR A 185 10.34 -7.99 12.32
N PHE A 186 9.03 -8.22 12.44
CA PHE A 186 8.12 -7.30 13.13
C PHE A 186 8.49 -7.12 14.61
N PHE A 187 8.77 -8.21 15.32
CA PHE A 187 9.19 -8.15 16.72
C PHE A 187 10.54 -7.47 16.91
N CYS A 188 11.49 -7.66 15.98
CA CYS A 188 12.75 -6.94 16.01
C CYS A 188 12.58 -5.44 15.74
N ILE A 189 11.54 -4.97 15.05
CA ILE A 189 11.31 -3.53 14.83
C ILE A 189 10.46 -2.90 15.94
N HIS A 190 9.53 -3.66 16.52
CA HIS A 190 8.63 -3.16 17.54
C HIS A 190 9.35 -2.93 18.88
N ASN A 191 9.55 -1.66 19.24
CA ASN A 191 10.16 -1.26 20.50
C ASN A 191 9.11 -1.16 21.62
N LYS A 192 9.33 -1.89 22.72
CA LYS A 192 8.44 -1.93 23.88
C LYS A 192 8.36 -0.60 24.65
N PHE A 193 9.38 0.25 24.56
CA PHE A 193 9.48 1.49 25.37
C PHE A 193 8.61 2.67 24.88
N GLN A 194 8.29 2.75 23.58
CA GLN A 194 7.36 3.75 23.02
C GLN A 194 6.23 3.07 22.24
N ARG A 195 5.38 2.35 22.98
CA ARG A 195 4.40 1.38 22.45
C ARG A 195 3.54 1.89 21.29
N TYR A 196 3.03 3.13 21.35
CA TYR A 196 2.12 3.65 20.32
C TYR A 196 2.85 4.17 19.07
N ARG A 197 3.94 4.93 19.24
CA ARG A 197 4.71 5.48 18.11
C ARG A 197 5.44 4.39 17.35
N SER A 198 6.07 3.46 18.07
CA SER A 198 6.76 2.33 17.45
C SER A 198 5.78 1.37 16.76
N ALA A 199 4.56 1.19 17.29
CA ALA A 199 3.52 0.44 16.58
C ALA A 199 3.17 1.08 15.24
N LEU A 200 2.95 2.40 15.21
CA LEU A 200 2.64 3.13 13.97
C LEU A 200 3.79 3.08 12.96
N GLU A 201 5.04 3.27 13.40
CA GLU A 201 6.23 3.13 12.56
C GLU A 201 6.34 1.72 11.97
N SER A 202 6.18 0.68 12.80
CA SER A 202 6.24 -0.72 12.36
C SER A 202 5.11 -1.08 11.39
N LEU A 203 3.91 -0.54 11.61
CA LEU A 203 2.75 -0.78 10.75
C LEU A 203 2.91 -0.06 9.41
N PHE A 204 3.40 1.17 9.42
CA PHE A 204 3.70 1.91 8.20
C PHE A 204 4.82 1.24 7.39
N LEU A 205 5.86 0.75 8.07
CA LEU A 205 6.92 -0.06 7.46
C LEU A 205 6.34 -1.33 6.82
N PHE A 206 5.48 -2.06 7.54
CA PHE A 206 4.85 -3.27 7.04
C PHE A 206 3.99 -2.99 5.81
N LEU A 207 3.22 -1.90 5.80
CA LEU A 207 2.45 -1.49 4.63
C LEU A 207 3.34 -1.08 3.46
N LEU A 208 4.45 -0.40 3.72
CA LEU A 208 5.45 -0.08 2.70
C LEU A 208 6.03 -1.36 2.08
N LEU A 209 6.39 -2.36 2.89
CA LEU A 209 6.90 -3.64 2.43
C LEU A 209 5.84 -4.48 1.72
N ASN A 210 4.55 -4.29 2.04
CA ASN A 210 3.49 -5.01 1.35
C ASN A 210 3.17 -4.40 -0.02
N MET A 211 3.43 -3.11 -0.19
CA MET A 211 3.38 -2.47 -1.51
C MET A 211 4.38 -3.13 -2.46
N ALA A 212 4.17 -2.95 -3.77
CA ALA A 212 4.98 -3.55 -4.82
C ALA A 212 6.41 -2.95 -4.92
N VAL A 213 7.16 -3.07 -3.83
CA VAL A 213 8.59 -2.79 -3.69
C VAL A 213 9.35 -4.12 -3.74
N PRO A 214 10.19 -4.37 -4.77
CA PRO A 214 10.91 -5.62 -4.92
C PRO A 214 11.82 -5.95 -3.73
N ILE A 215 12.02 -7.25 -3.44
CA ILE A 215 12.89 -7.72 -2.33
C ILE A 215 14.31 -7.12 -2.43
N ALA A 216 14.87 -7.08 -3.63
CA ALA A 216 16.22 -6.61 -3.88
C ALA A 216 16.38 -5.08 -3.78
N SER A 217 15.35 -4.34 -3.34
CA SER A 217 15.43 -2.89 -3.25
C SER A 217 16.38 -2.45 -2.12
N PRO A 218 17.46 -1.70 -2.42
CA PRO A 218 18.39 -1.20 -1.40
C PRO A 218 17.73 -0.29 -0.36
N ILE A 219 16.58 0.29 -0.71
CA ILE A 219 15.80 1.21 0.11
C ILE A 219 15.37 0.53 1.42
N ILE A 220 15.03 -0.76 1.36
CA ILE A 220 14.57 -1.52 2.53
C ILE A 220 15.72 -1.77 3.49
N ALA A 221 16.88 -2.19 2.96
CA ALA A 221 18.10 -2.37 3.74
C ALA A 221 18.54 -1.06 4.41
N PHE A 222 18.50 0.05 3.67
CA PHE A 222 18.84 1.37 4.19
C PHE A 222 17.90 1.81 5.32
N LEU A 223 16.58 1.71 5.11
CA LEU A 223 15.59 2.09 6.13
C LEU A 223 15.73 1.26 7.40
N LEU A 224 15.91 -0.06 7.26
CA LEU A 224 16.09 -0.95 8.40
C LEU A 224 17.38 -0.65 9.16
N SER A 225 18.50 -0.45 8.45
CA SER A 225 19.77 -0.10 9.07
C SER A 225 19.69 1.21 9.87
N PHE A 226 18.95 2.21 9.35
CA PHE A 226 18.74 3.48 10.03
C PHE A 226 17.90 3.34 11.30
N ILE A 227 16.82 2.55 11.26
CA ILE A 227 15.96 2.30 12.43
C ILE A 227 16.74 1.57 13.53
N LEU A 228 17.51 0.53 13.16
CA LEU A 228 18.32 -0.22 14.12
C LEU A 228 19.45 0.64 14.72
N TYR A 229 20.14 1.42 13.89
CA TYR A 229 21.18 2.34 14.35
C TYR A 229 20.65 3.35 15.37
N ARG A 230 19.49 3.97 15.10
CA ARG A 230 18.85 4.91 16.04
C ARG A 230 18.47 4.24 17.36
N ARG A 231 18.16 2.94 17.34
CA ARG A 231 17.70 2.20 18.51
C ARG A 231 18.84 1.59 19.35
N ASN A 232 20.08 1.64 18.88
CA ASN A 232 21.26 1.06 19.55
C ASN A 232 21.16 -0.46 19.82
N ASP A 233 20.27 -1.15 19.09
CA ASP A 233 20.03 -2.59 19.26
C ASP A 233 20.82 -3.39 18.23
N TRP A 234 22.05 -3.78 18.61
CA TRP A 234 22.95 -4.59 17.78
C TRP A 234 22.64 -6.09 17.83
N LEU A 235 21.67 -6.53 18.64
CA LEU A 235 21.39 -7.95 18.95
C LEU A 235 20.38 -8.64 18.02
N CYS A 236 19.91 -7.98 16.96
CA CYS A 236 18.86 -8.51 16.07
C CYS A 236 19.39 -9.16 14.77
N PHE A 237 20.70 -9.42 14.65
CA PHE A 237 21.33 -10.11 13.51
C PHE A 237 22.02 -11.40 13.93
#